data_AF-D2QJJ5-F1
#
_entry.id   AF-D2QJJ5-F1
#
_cell.length_a   1.000
_cell.length_b   1.000
_cell.length_c   1.000
_cell.angle_alpha   90.00
_cell.angle_beta   90.00
_cell.angle_gamma   90.00
#
_symmetry.space_group_name_H-M   'P 1'
#
loop_
_entity.id
_entity.type
_entity.pdbx_description
1 polymer ?
#
loop_
_entity_poly.entity_id
_entity_poly.type
_entity_poly.pdbx_seq_one_letter_code
_entity_poly.pdbx_strand_id
1 'polypeptide(L)'
;MGHQSSYKDPNAVKSKEIESILSEWIAAMVDFRTHYKMLAICAERKSKEQIQTLSGHLYIGQCPISELKSLMSTMKAELEKLLQHVDQVSEIGQNSSTMDYTTIIGHTSVLKQLNSEAKRVLCLAALPTA
;
A
#
# COMPACT_ATOMS: atom_id res chain seq x y z
N MET A 1 -26.87 -25.37 40.40
CA MET A 1 -25.74 -25.57 39.46
C MET A 1 -26.10 -24.87 38.17
N GLY A 2 -25.49 -23.71 37.91
CA GLY A 2 -25.81 -22.86 36.76
C GLY A 2 -25.02 -23.31 35.54
N HIS A 3 -25.71 -23.75 34.49
CA HIS A 3 -25.13 -23.86 33.16
C HIS A 3 -25.18 -22.48 32.50
N GLN A 4 -24.09 -21.72 32.59
CA GLN A 4 -23.86 -20.56 31.73
C GLN A 4 -23.65 -21.06 30.30
N SER A 5 -24.73 -21.09 29.52
CA SER A 5 -24.65 -21.29 28.09
C SER A 5 -24.05 -20.03 27.47
N SER A 6 -22.75 -20.08 27.19
CA SER A 6 -22.03 -19.07 26.41
C SER A 6 -22.45 -19.19 24.94
N TYR A 7 -23.62 -18.66 24.61
CA TYR A 7 -24.00 -18.42 23.23
C TYR A 7 -23.13 -17.27 22.71
N LYS A 8 -22.03 -17.61 22.03
CA LYS A 8 -21.32 -16.62 21.20
C LYS A 8 -22.28 -16.21 20.09
N ASP A 9 -22.75 -14.97 20.16
CA ASP A 9 -23.54 -14.36 19.10
C ASP A 9 -22.77 -14.46 17.77
N PRO A 10 -23.29 -15.18 16.77
CA PRO A 10 -22.66 -15.30 15.46
C PRO A 10 -22.43 -13.94 14.77
N ASN A 11 -23.21 -12.93 15.12
CA ASN A 11 -23.07 -11.57 14.59
C ASN A 11 -21.89 -10.82 15.24
N ALA A 12 -21.60 -11.07 16.51
CA ALA A 12 -20.45 -10.47 17.20
C ALA A 12 -19.11 -10.99 16.64
N VAL A 13 -19.07 -12.22 16.13
CA VAL A 13 -17.88 -12.80 15.49
C VAL A 13 -17.62 -12.13 14.13
N LYS A 14 -18.67 -11.92 13.32
CA LYS A 14 -18.56 -11.24 12.01
C LYS A 14 -18.13 -9.78 12.14
N SER A 15 -18.63 -9.05 13.14
CA SER A 15 -18.23 -7.65 13.37
C SER A 15 -16.74 -7.50 13.65
N LYS A 16 -16.16 -8.39 14.47
CA LYS A 16 -14.74 -8.36 14.80
C LYS A 16 -13.84 -8.68 13.62
N GLU A 17 -14.26 -9.60 12.77
CA GLU A 17 -13.53 -9.95 11.55
C GLU A 17 -13.49 -8.77 10.57
N ILE A 18 -14.62 -8.08 10.40
CA ILE A 18 -14.73 -6.86 9.60
C ILE A 18 -13.82 -5.75 10.17
N GLU A 19 -13.87 -5.51 11.48
CA GLU A 19 -12.99 -4.53 12.14
C GLU A 19 -11.50 -4.86 11.92
N SER A 20 -11.12 -6.14 11.98
CA SER A 20 -9.76 -6.58 11.71
C SER A 20 -9.35 -6.30 10.27
N ILE A 21 -10.18 -6.65 9.28
CA ILE A 21 -9.90 -6.42 7.86
C ILE A 21 -9.72 -4.92 7.58
N LEU A 22 -10.61 -4.08 8.12
CA LEU A 22 -10.54 -2.63 7.94
C LEU A 22 -9.30 -2.03 8.62
N SER A 23 -8.96 -2.50 9.83
CA SER A 23 -7.76 -2.07 10.54
C SER A 23 -6.49 -2.41 9.76
N GLU A 24 -6.39 -3.64 9.24
CA GLU A 24 -5.26 -4.05 8.40
C GLU A 24 -5.15 -3.25 7.11
N TRP A 25 -6.29 -2.96 6.47
CA TRP A 25 -6.33 -2.13 5.28
C TRP A 25 -5.85 -0.70 5.55
N ILE A 26 -6.34 -0.07 6.63
CA ILE A 26 -5.90 1.28 7.05
C ILE A 26 -4.40 1.28 7.35
N ALA A 27 -3.89 0.29 8.07
CA ALA A 27 -2.47 0.18 8.37
C ALA A 27 -1.64 0.07 7.08
N ALA A 28 -2.04 -0.80 6.14
CA ALA A 28 -1.35 -0.95 4.86
C ALA A 28 -1.36 0.35 4.02
N MET A 29 -2.45 1.11 4.06
CA MET A 29 -2.57 2.42 3.41
C MET A 29 -1.66 3.49 4.02
N VAL A 30 -1.52 3.51 5.36
CA VAL A 30 -0.60 4.43 6.05
C VAL A 30 0.85 4.15 5.68
N ASP A 31 1.24 2.87 5.69
CA ASP A 31 2.58 2.44 5.25
C ASP A 31 2.82 2.81 3.79
N PHE A 32 1.83 2.57 2.92
CA PHE A 32 1.89 2.90 1.50
C PHE A 32 2.14 4.38 1.26
N ARG A 33 1.37 5.24 1.91
CA ARG A 33 1.56 6.69 1.81
C ARG A 33 2.94 7.12 2.29
N THR A 34 3.42 6.50 3.38
CA THR A 34 4.72 6.81 3.97
C THR A 34 5.84 6.44 3.00
N HIS A 35 5.83 5.21 2.49
CA HIS A 35 6.82 4.75 1.53
C HIS A 35 6.79 5.55 0.23
N TYR A 36 5.61 5.83 -0.33
CA TYR A 36 5.48 6.64 -1.54
C TYR A 36 6.11 8.03 -1.38
N LYS A 37 5.85 8.71 -0.25
CA LYS A 37 6.48 10.00 0.06
C LYS A 37 7.99 9.90 0.16
N MET A 38 8.51 8.86 0.81
CA MET A 38 9.95 8.65 0.92
C MET A 38 10.60 8.41 -0.46
N LEU A 39 9.97 7.60 -1.31
CA LEU A 39 10.43 7.37 -2.68
C LEU A 39 10.45 8.67 -3.50
N ALA A 40 9.42 9.51 -3.36
CA ALA A 40 9.36 10.82 -4.00
C ALA A 40 10.49 11.75 -3.55
N ILE A 41 10.75 11.84 -2.24
CA ILE A 41 11.87 12.62 -1.68
C ILE A 41 13.21 12.10 -2.20
N CYS A 42 13.40 10.77 -2.27
CA CYS A 42 14.60 10.15 -2.82
C CYS A 42 14.79 10.53 -4.30
N ALA A 43 13.73 10.46 -5.11
CA ALA A 43 13.77 10.85 -6.51
C ALA A 43 14.13 12.34 -6.69
N GLU A 44 13.53 13.23 -5.90
CA GLU A 44 13.79 14.67 -5.95
C GLU A 44 15.21 15.06 -5.53
N ARG A 45 15.76 14.40 -4.49
CA ARG A 45 17.13 14.66 -4.04
C ARG A 45 18.14 14.43 -5.16
N LYS A 46 17.94 13.38 -5.96
CA LYS A 46 18.83 13.07 -7.09
C LYS A 46 18.61 13.96 -8.30
N SER A 47 17.40 14.46 -8.57
CA SER A 47 17.20 15.48 -9.60
C SER A 47 18.06 16.74 -9.37
N LYS A 48 18.37 17.07 -8.11
CA LYS A 48 19.26 18.18 -7.75
C LYS A 48 20.74 17.84 -7.90
N GLU A 49 21.13 16.58 -7.68
CA GLU A 49 22.52 16.10 -7.83
C GLU A 49 22.86 15.72 -9.29
N GLN A 50 21.86 15.40 -10.12
CA GLN A 50 22.01 14.89 -11.49
C GLN A 50 22.46 15.88 -12.55
N ILE A 51 22.55 17.18 -12.24
CA ILE A 51 23.07 18.17 -13.18
C ILE A 51 24.53 17.85 -13.56
N GLN A 52 25.21 16.94 -12.86
CA GLN A 52 26.67 16.75 -12.96
C GLN A 52 27.19 15.43 -13.59
N THR A 53 26.38 14.42 -13.95
CA THR A 53 26.95 13.15 -14.47
C THR A 53 26.28 12.61 -15.74
N LEU A 54 27.05 12.57 -16.83
CA LEU A 54 26.66 12.19 -18.20
C LEU A 54 26.64 10.66 -18.46
N SER A 55 26.73 9.83 -17.43
CA SER A 55 26.83 8.37 -17.60
C SER A 55 25.44 7.74 -17.51
N GLY A 56 25.00 7.11 -18.60
CA GLY A 56 23.62 6.71 -18.89
C GLY A 56 22.94 5.71 -17.95
N HIS A 57 23.51 5.36 -16.81
CA HIS A 57 22.83 4.55 -15.78
C HIS A 57 22.82 5.31 -14.45
N LEU A 58 21.66 5.88 -14.15
CA LEU A 58 21.47 6.73 -12.99
C LEU A 58 21.03 5.89 -11.79
N TYR A 59 21.80 5.96 -10.70
CA TYR A 59 21.54 5.27 -9.45
C TYR A 59 21.29 6.24 -8.30
N ILE A 60 20.44 5.82 -7.36
CA ILE A 60 20.35 6.39 -6.01
C ILE A 60 20.94 5.36 -5.07
N GLY A 61 22.10 5.64 -4.48
CA GLY A 61 22.82 4.60 -3.75
C GLY A 61 23.07 3.40 -4.65
N GLN A 62 22.62 2.21 -4.24
CA GLN A 62 22.68 0.99 -5.07
C GLN A 62 21.40 0.73 -5.89
N CYS A 63 20.38 1.58 -5.80
CA CYS A 63 19.12 1.40 -6.51
C CYS A 63 19.14 2.04 -7.90
N PRO A 64 18.83 1.31 -8.98
CA PRO A 64 18.58 1.92 -10.29
C PRO A 64 17.38 2.87 -10.21
N ILE A 65 17.49 4.05 -10.83
CA ILE A 65 16.36 5.00 -10.87
C ILE A 65 15.19 4.46 -11.70
N SER A 66 15.46 3.61 -12.69
CA SER A 66 14.41 2.91 -13.44
C SER A 66 13.54 2.06 -12.53
N GLU A 67 14.13 1.31 -11.58
CA GLU A 67 13.39 0.54 -10.58
C GLU A 67 12.53 1.46 -9.69
N LEU A 68 13.11 2.55 -9.20
CA LEU A 68 12.39 3.53 -8.38
C LEU A 68 11.17 4.12 -9.12
N LYS A 69 11.37 4.56 -10.37
CA LYS A 69 10.30 5.15 -11.20
C LYS A 69 9.23 4.12 -11.53
N SER A 70 9.62 2.90 -11.87
CA SER A 70 8.69 1.80 -12.16
C SER A 70 7.83 1.47 -10.96
N LEU A 71 8.44 1.39 -9.76
CA LEU A 71 7.71 1.14 -8.52
C LEU A 71 6.74 2.27 -8.20
N MET A 72 7.19 3.53 -8.27
CA MET A 72 6.30 4.68 -8.05
C MET A 72 5.13 4.73 -9.03
N SER A 73 5.36 4.38 -10.30
CA SER A 73 4.29 4.28 -11.30
C SER A 73 3.29 3.18 -10.96
N THR A 74 3.78 2.02 -10.53
CA THR A 74 2.94 0.88 -10.13
C THR A 74 2.10 1.23 -8.91
N MET A 75 2.73 1.83 -7.88
CA MET A 75 2.03 2.34 -6.70
C MET A 75 0.92 3.33 -7.09
N LYS A 76 1.21 4.29 -7.97
CA LYS A 76 0.20 5.26 -8.42
C LYS A 76 -0.98 4.58 -9.14
N ALA A 77 -0.70 3.64 -10.04
CA ALA A 77 -1.75 2.92 -10.77
C ALA A 77 -2.64 2.09 -9.83
N GLU A 78 -2.07 1.44 -8.82
CA GLU A 78 -2.86 0.69 -7.83
C GLU A 78 -3.71 1.63 -6.95
N LEU A 79 -3.21 2.82 -6.62
CA LEU A 79 -4.01 3.82 -5.91
C LEU A 79 -5.21 4.30 -6.73
N GLU A 80 -5.02 4.52 -8.04
CA GLU A 80 -6.10 4.90 -8.97
C GLU A 80 -7.16 3.79 -9.07
N LYS A 81 -6.74 2.52 -9.17
CA LYS A 81 -7.66 1.36 -9.16
C LYS A 81 -8.43 1.25 -7.85
N LEU A 82 -7.77 1.47 -6.72
CA LEU A 82 -8.38 1.49 -5.40
C LEU A 82 -9.45 2.58 -5.29
N LEU A 83 -9.15 3.79 -5.76
CA LEU A 83 -10.08 4.91 -5.76
C LEU A 83 -11.31 4.61 -6.63
N GLN A 84 -11.10 4.13 -7.85
CA GLN A 84 -12.19 3.73 -8.75
C GLN A 84 -13.10 2.67 -8.13
N HIS A 85 -12.53 1.67 -7.46
CA HIS A 85 -13.32 0.64 -6.79
C HIS A 85 -14.11 1.19 -5.61
N VAL A 86 -13.53 2.07 -4.79
CA VAL A 86 -14.23 2.70 -3.66
C VAL A 86 -15.37 3.58 -4.16
N ASP A 87 -15.14 4.35 -5.24
CA ASP A 87 -16.16 5.19 -5.85
C ASP A 87 -17.31 4.33 -6.43
N GLN A 88 -17.01 3.23 -7.14
CA GLN A 88 -18.02 2.30 -7.64
C GLN A 88 -18.85 1.66 -6.53
N VAL A 89 -18.22 1.29 -5.40
CA VAL A 89 -18.95 0.76 -4.23
C VAL A 89 -19.84 1.84 -3.62
N SER A 90 -19.43 3.11 -3.65
CA SER A 90 -20.26 4.23 -3.18
C SER A 90 -21.48 4.49 -4.07
N GLU A 91 -21.34 4.28 -5.39
CA GLU A 91 -22.44 4.41 -6.36
C GLU A 91 -23.43 3.23 -6.30
N ILE A 92 -22.92 2.00 -6.10
CA ILE A 92 -23.72 0.78 -5.98
C ILE A 92 -24.37 0.66 -4.59
N GLY A 93 -23.79 1.33 -3.58
CA GLY A 93 -24.17 1.30 -2.16
C GLY A 93 -25.60 1.75 -1.83
N GLN A 94 -26.39 2.22 -2.80
CA GLN A 94 -27.83 2.41 -2.60
C GLN A 94 -28.64 1.10 -2.69
N ASN A 95 -28.12 0.02 -3.30
CA ASN A 95 -28.91 -1.17 -3.64
C ASN A 95 -28.36 -2.53 -3.15
N SER A 96 -27.14 -2.64 -2.61
CA SER A 96 -26.61 -3.93 -2.12
C SER A 96 -25.84 -3.80 -0.80
N SER A 97 -26.39 -4.34 0.29
CA SER A 97 -25.87 -4.16 1.67
C SER A 97 -24.66 -5.05 2.03
N THR A 98 -23.90 -5.55 1.06
CA THR A 98 -22.69 -6.35 1.31
C THR A 98 -21.53 -5.67 0.63
N MET A 99 -20.85 -4.79 1.37
CA MET A 99 -19.52 -4.31 1.00
C MET A 99 -18.65 -5.55 0.72
N ASP A 100 -18.07 -5.65 -0.47
CA ASP A 100 -17.30 -6.82 -0.86
C ASP A 100 -15.94 -6.80 -0.14
N TYR A 101 -15.92 -7.34 1.08
CA TYR A 101 -14.71 -7.45 1.89
C TYR A 101 -13.62 -8.30 1.23
N THR A 102 -13.96 -9.18 0.29
CA THR A 102 -12.96 -9.95 -0.46
C THR A 102 -12.10 -9.03 -1.33
N THR A 103 -12.70 -7.98 -1.88
CA THR A 103 -12.01 -6.94 -2.64
C THR A 103 -11.09 -6.11 -1.73
N ILE A 104 -11.52 -5.74 -0.52
CA ILE A 104 -10.66 -5.03 0.46
C ILE A 104 -9.46 -5.88 0.85
N ILE A 105 -9.66 -7.18 1.09
CA ILE A 105 -8.58 -8.12 1.41
C ILE A 105 -7.59 -8.20 0.24
N GLY A 106 -8.09 -8.29 -0.99
CA GLY A 106 -7.27 -8.28 -2.21
C GLY A 106 -6.39 -7.04 -2.30
N HIS A 107 -6.99 -5.85 -2.17
CA HIS A 107 -6.26 -4.59 -2.18
C HIS A 107 -5.24 -4.49 -1.04
N THR A 108 -5.60 -4.95 0.16
CA THR A 108 -4.70 -4.95 1.32
C THR A 108 -3.46 -5.80 1.05
N SER A 109 -3.62 -6.94 0.38
CA SER A 109 -2.50 -7.80 -0.01
C SER A 109 -1.56 -7.11 -0.99
N VAL A 110 -2.12 -6.46 -2.02
CA VAL A 110 -1.34 -5.68 -3.01
C VAL A 110 -0.59 -4.53 -2.33
N LEU A 111 -1.25 -3.77 -1.44
CA LEU A 111 -0.61 -2.70 -0.68
C LEU A 111 0.56 -3.22 0.16
N LYS A 112 0.38 -4.34 0.87
CA LYS A 112 1.44 -4.97 1.68
C LYS A 112 2.63 -5.41 0.80
N GLN A 113 2.38 -5.96 -0.39
CA GLN A 113 3.44 -6.30 -1.34
C GLN A 113 4.22 -5.07 -1.81
N LEU A 114 3.52 -4.03 -2.24
CA LEU A 114 4.13 -2.77 -2.69
C LEU A 114 4.92 -2.08 -1.57
N ASN A 115 4.41 -2.14 -0.34
CA ASN A 115 5.12 -1.65 0.85
C ASN A 115 6.44 -2.38 1.08
N SER A 116 6.43 -3.71 0.95
CA SER A 116 7.65 -4.52 1.09
C SER A 116 8.68 -4.16 0.01
N GLU A 117 8.22 -4.02 -1.24
CA GLU A 117 9.09 -3.65 -2.36
C GLU A 117 9.65 -2.22 -2.20
N ALA A 118 8.82 -1.27 -1.77
CA ALA A 118 9.24 0.10 -1.50
C ALA A 118 10.28 0.15 -0.37
N LYS A 119 10.09 -0.63 0.68
CA LYS A 119 11.08 -0.75 1.76
C LYS A 119 12.41 -1.28 1.23
N ARG A 120 12.40 -2.33 0.39
CA ARG A 120 13.60 -2.87 -0.27
C ARG A 120 14.31 -1.78 -1.09
N VAL A 121 13.57 -1.07 -1.94
CA VAL A 121 14.10 0.01 -2.78
C VAL A 121 14.70 1.14 -1.95
N LEU A 122 14.02 1.57 -0.87
CA LEU A 122 14.52 2.59 0.05
C LEU A 122 15.81 2.15 0.76
N CYS A 123 15.91 0.88 1.16
CA CYS A 123 17.13 0.32 1.73
C CYS A 123 18.29 0.40 0.73
N LEU A 124 18.09 -0.01 -0.52
CA LEU A 124 19.12 0.09 -1.56
C LEU A 124 19.51 1.54 -1.85
N ALA A 125 18.54 2.45 -1.82
CA ALA A 125 18.77 3.88 -2.04
C ALA A 125 19.59 4.54 -0.92
N ALA A 126 19.55 3.99 0.29
CA ALA A 126 20.32 4.47 1.44
C ALA A 126 21.74 3.90 1.49
N LEU A 127 22.06 2.85 0.72
CA LEU A 127 23.41 2.27 0.68
C LEU A 127 24.35 3.13 -0.17
N PRO A 128 25.62 3.26 0.20
CA PRO A 128 26.60 3.96 -0.61
C PRO A 128 26.87 3.21 -1.92
N THR A 129 27.12 3.96 -3.00
CA THR A 129 27.77 3.47 -4.22
C THR A 129 29.21 3.13 -3.91
N ALA A 130 29.64 1.90 -4.22
CA ALA A 130 31.03 1.45 -4.09
C ALA A 130 31.95 2.16 -5.10
#